data_AF-A0A957R5K4-F1
#
_entry.id   AF-A0A957R5K4-F1
#
_cell.length_a   1.000
_cell.length_b   1.000
_cell.length_c   1.000
_cell.angle_alpha   90.00
_cell.angle_beta   90.00
_cell.angle_gamma   90.00
#
_symmetry.space_group_name_H-M   'P 1'
#
loop_
_entity.id
_entity.type
_entity.pdbx_description
1 polymer ?
#
loop_
_entity_poly.entity_id
_entity_poly.type
_entity_poly.pdbx_seq_one_letter_code
_entity_poly.pdbx_strand_id
1 'polypeptide(L)'
;FNSSVRKTLALLTDPDYEPTDYYRAVQKLLLDTEYDVSTTSGIKKLQRTIQTVSLSLSIIIHWSVSENNLTSSLKCSARILLYSWEFIRKNSLFDNEYASQNFARVNSLFLFIYSSYLDKIHPYCMTKNGLSGYGNSFILESINIFQHIGYIGLISVTSLNHAQTLSDEQNDFSYKLAEFSKDCLKSLIMNHPATFSPVYDSHIIEISIALLVLAAFSETEFIDHWIGQLFTHIIFAYRNMGRYFPIQSDSFDDLLALNVSNTIQKTQLFQMSTLIPILAQWCAVLNLDETYTLIQDTMKEFSECNLQIWYPDSDTDEHLYTKNAGYYSGAMEASINLPETPLELKQRIQKAKMHLIDPTDISTLKFGLNYIPLVASHHYRTPILPIYWQAFNDIS
;
A
#
# COMPACT_ATOMS: atom_id res chain seq x y z
N PHE A 1 8.32 22.77 -16.00
CA PHE A 1 7.77 21.45 -16.39
C PHE A 1 8.73 20.69 -17.28
N ASN A 2 9.00 21.12 -18.52
CA ASN A 2 9.91 20.41 -19.44
C ASN A 2 11.33 20.19 -18.89
N SER A 3 11.88 21.16 -18.16
CA SER A 3 13.17 21.02 -17.46
C SER A 3 13.16 19.90 -16.42
N SER A 4 12.09 19.81 -15.61
CA SER A 4 11.91 18.76 -14.60
C SER A 4 11.78 17.39 -15.24
N VAL A 5 11.02 17.25 -16.34
CA VAL A 5 10.92 15.98 -17.07
C VAL A 5 12.29 15.56 -17.60
N ARG A 6 13.04 16.48 -18.24
CA ARG A 6 14.40 16.19 -18.72
C ARG A 6 15.35 15.77 -17.60
N LYS A 7 15.27 16.42 -16.44
CA LYS A 7 16.07 16.05 -15.26
C LYS A 7 15.74 14.64 -14.78
N THR A 8 14.45 14.30 -14.67
CA THR A 8 14.03 12.94 -14.34
C THR A 8 14.57 11.93 -15.33
N LEU A 9 14.44 12.18 -16.64
CA LEU A 9 14.98 11.28 -17.68
C LEU A 9 16.50 11.10 -17.57
N ALA A 10 17.25 12.15 -17.25
CA ALA A 10 18.71 12.08 -17.09
C ALA A 10 19.16 11.27 -15.86
N LEU A 11 18.28 11.11 -14.86
CA LEU A 11 18.58 10.43 -13.59
C LEU A 11 17.82 9.10 -13.45
N LEU A 12 17.11 8.64 -14.48
CA LEU A 12 16.34 7.38 -14.43
C LEU A 12 17.21 6.14 -14.18
N THR A 13 18.49 6.19 -14.54
CA THR A 13 19.42 5.07 -14.35
C THR A 13 19.96 4.98 -12.93
N ASP A 14 19.80 6.02 -12.12
CA ASP A 14 20.21 6.03 -10.72
C ASP A 14 19.16 5.28 -9.86
N PRO A 15 19.54 4.19 -9.18
CA PRO A 15 18.62 3.40 -8.37
C PRO A 15 18.07 4.16 -7.15
N ASP A 16 18.81 5.16 -6.66
CA ASP A 16 18.46 5.94 -5.47
C ASP A 16 17.75 7.26 -5.82
N TYR A 17 17.51 7.51 -7.11
CA TYR A 17 16.88 8.73 -7.55
C TYR A 17 15.38 8.79 -7.20
N GLU A 18 15.02 9.83 -6.44
CA GLU A 18 13.65 10.22 -6.19
C GLU A 18 13.22 11.35 -7.14
N PRO A 19 12.17 11.18 -7.97
CA PRO A 19 11.78 12.16 -8.99
C PRO A 19 11.02 13.37 -8.42
N THR A 20 11.54 13.95 -7.34
CA THR A 20 10.97 15.07 -6.58
C THR A 20 10.70 16.31 -7.44
N ASP A 21 11.61 16.65 -8.37
CA ASP A 21 11.42 17.83 -9.22
C ASP A 21 10.29 17.64 -10.24
N TYR A 22 10.07 16.40 -10.67
CA TYR A 22 8.94 16.06 -11.51
C TYR A 22 7.63 16.11 -10.71
N TYR A 23 7.63 15.59 -9.47
CA TYR A 23 6.48 15.67 -8.57
C TYR A 23 6.03 17.11 -8.32
N ARG A 24 6.96 18.00 -7.97
CA ARG A 24 6.67 19.44 -7.79
C ARG A 24 6.11 20.07 -9.06
N ALA A 25 6.63 19.68 -10.22
CA ALA A 25 6.18 20.22 -11.50
C ALA A 25 4.75 19.76 -11.85
N VAL A 26 4.41 18.49 -11.59
CA VAL A 26 3.06 17.95 -11.79
C VAL A 26 2.09 18.54 -10.77
N GLN A 27 2.48 18.64 -9.49
CA GLN A 27 1.68 19.29 -8.44
C GLN A 27 1.32 20.72 -8.84
N LYS A 28 2.28 21.50 -9.31
CA LYS A 28 2.02 22.87 -9.78
C LYS A 28 1.01 22.94 -10.91
N LEU A 29 1.07 21.97 -11.84
CA LEU A 29 0.17 21.90 -12.99
C LEU A 29 -1.25 21.46 -12.60
N LEU A 30 -1.38 20.41 -11.80
CA LEU A 30 -2.67 19.82 -11.45
C LEU A 30 -3.31 20.50 -10.25
N LEU A 31 -2.56 20.71 -9.16
CA LEU A 31 -3.14 21.03 -7.86
C LEU A 31 -3.06 22.52 -7.49
N ASP A 32 -2.05 23.24 -7.98
CA ASP A 32 -1.83 24.66 -7.64
C ASP A 32 -2.35 25.64 -8.70
N THR A 33 -2.73 25.13 -9.88
CA THR A 33 -3.28 25.96 -10.96
C THR A 33 -4.80 25.95 -10.89
N GLU A 34 -5.40 27.14 -10.80
CA GLU A 34 -6.85 27.28 -10.93
C GLU A 34 -7.29 27.19 -12.41
N TYR A 35 -8.37 26.44 -12.63
CA TYR A 35 -9.00 26.27 -13.93
C TYR A 35 -10.43 26.77 -13.87
N ASP A 36 -10.74 27.75 -14.71
CA ASP A 36 -12.12 28.23 -14.85
C ASP A 36 -12.91 27.28 -15.77
N VAL A 37 -13.60 26.32 -15.16
CA VAL A 37 -14.43 25.34 -15.86
C VAL A 37 -15.69 25.94 -16.50
N SER A 38 -16.01 27.22 -16.23
CA SER A 38 -17.15 27.91 -16.85
C SER A 38 -16.86 28.43 -18.27
N THR A 39 -15.57 28.56 -18.63
CA THR A 39 -15.16 29.10 -19.93
C THR A 39 -14.58 28.03 -20.85
N THR A 40 -14.85 28.14 -22.16
CA THR A 40 -14.29 27.23 -23.17
C THR A 40 -12.76 27.24 -23.18
N SER A 41 -12.13 28.39 -22.87
CA SER A 41 -10.68 28.53 -22.77
C SER A 41 -10.13 27.80 -21.54
N GLY A 42 -10.81 27.89 -20.39
CA GLY A 42 -10.42 27.19 -19.17
C GLY A 42 -10.55 25.67 -19.29
N ILE A 43 -11.63 25.18 -19.91
CA ILE A 43 -11.78 23.76 -20.27
C ILE A 43 -10.64 23.32 -21.19
N LYS A 44 -10.33 24.05 -22.27
CA LYS A 44 -9.21 23.70 -23.17
C LYS A 44 -7.86 23.67 -22.45
N LYS A 45 -7.63 24.59 -21.49
CA LYS A 45 -6.40 24.64 -20.69
C LYS A 45 -6.31 23.40 -19.80
N LEU A 46 -7.40 23.06 -19.11
CA LEU A 46 -7.51 21.86 -18.30
C LEU A 46 -7.21 20.60 -19.09
N GLN A 47 -7.83 20.48 -20.27
CA GLN A 47 -7.67 19.37 -21.17
C GLN A 47 -6.20 19.16 -21.59
N ARG A 48 -5.51 20.26 -21.92
CA ARG A 48 -4.08 20.26 -22.25
C ARG A 48 -3.21 19.88 -21.07
N THR A 49 -3.56 20.29 -19.85
CA THR A 49 -2.82 19.93 -18.64
C THR A 49 -2.82 18.43 -18.42
N ILE A 50 -4.00 17.78 -18.42
CA ILE A 50 -4.08 16.33 -18.18
C ILE A 50 -3.35 15.55 -19.30
N GLN A 51 -3.49 15.97 -20.55
CA GLN A 51 -2.73 15.40 -21.68
C GLN A 51 -1.21 15.55 -21.49
N THR A 52 -0.75 16.72 -21.04
CA THR A 52 0.67 17.00 -20.80
C THR A 52 1.22 16.07 -19.71
N VAL A 53 0.45 15.88 -18.64
CA VAL A 53 0.83 14.98 -17.54
C VAL A 53 0.88 13.52 -18.02
N SER A 54 -0.18 13.03 -18.67
CA SER A 54 -0.22 11.65 -19.17
C SER A 54 0.86 11.37 -20.22
N LEU A 55 1.14 12.30 -21.13
CA LEU A 55 2.23 12.19 -22.10
C LEU A 55 3.60 12.16 -21.40
N SER A 56 3.82 13.03 -20.40
CA SER A 56 5.07 13.04 -19.65
C SER A 56 5.32 11.73 -18.91
N LEU A 57 4.26 11.11 -18.34
CA LEU A 57 4.33 9.80 -17.71
C LEU A 57 4.67 8.72 -18.75
N SER A 58 4.01 8.72 -19.92
CA SER A 58 4.31 7.77 -20.99
C SER A 58 5.79 7.83 -21.42
N ILE A 59 6.36 9.04 -21.50
CA ILE A 59 7.79 9.21 -21.82
C ILE A 59 8.67 8.62 -20.72
N ILE A 60 8.39 8.91 -19.45
CA ILE A 60 9.15 8.36 -18.31
C ILE A 60 9.09 6.83 -18.30
N ILE A 61 7.90 6.26 -18.50
CA ILE A 61 7.69 4.80 -18.57
C ILE A 61 8.50 4.20 -19.72
N HIS A 62 8.43 4.78 -20.92
CA HIS A 62 9.15 4.28 -22.09
C HIS A 62 10.66 4.16 -21.81
N TRP A 63 11.28 5.22 -21.30
CA TRP A 63 12.71 5.21 -20.97
C TRP A 63 13.04 4.25 -19.82
N SER A 64 12.19 4.17 -18.80
CA SER A 64 12.40 3.26 -17.66
C SER A 64 12.39 1.78 -18.10
N VAL A 65 11.50 1.43 -19.05
CA VAL A 65 11.46 0.10 -19.67
C VAL A 65 12.70 -0.14 -20.53
N SER A 66 13.10 0.82 -21.37
CA SER A 66 14.29 0.69 -22.21
C SER A 66 15.58 0.51 -21.41
N GLU A 67 15.72 1.21 -20.28
CA GLU A 67 16.88 1.12 -19.39
C GLU A 67 16.79 -0.05 -18.39
N ASN A 68 15.70 -0.83 -18.42
CA ASN A 68 15.42 -1.90 -17.47
C ASN A 68 15.51 -1.44 -15.99
N ASN A 69 15.16 -0.17 -15.70
CA ASN A 69 15.04 0.37 -14.35
C ASN A 69 13.66 0.99 -14.14
N LEU A 70 12.75 0.21 -13.54
CA LEU A 70 11.33 0.54 -13.45
C LEU A 70 10.95 1.27 -12.16
N THR A 71 11.84 1.31 -11.15
CA THR A 71 11.54 1.81 -9.80
C THR A 71 11.04 3.26 -9.81
N SER A 72 11.76 4.14 -10.50
CA SER A 72 11.36 5.55 -10.65
C SER A 72 10.00 5.70 -11.33
N SER A 73 9.73 4.90 -12.37
CA SER A 73 8.46 4.94 -13.08
C SER A 73 7.28 4.40 -12.29
N LEU A 74 7.47 3.40 -11.42
CA LEU A 74 6.43 2.93 -10.50
C LEU A 74 6.00 4.04 -9.53
N LYS A 75 6.97 4.70 -8.90
CA LYS A 75 6.70 5.83 -8.00
C LYS A 75 6.05 7.00 -8.74
N CYS A 76 6.48 7.28 -9.97
CA CYS A 76 5.86 8.31 -10.82
C CYS A 76 4.41 7.97 -11.20
N SER A 77 4.13 6.75 -11.63
CA SER A 77 2.78 6.37 -12.05
C SER A 77 1.80 6.39 -10.88
N ALA A 78 2.20 5.87 -9.70
CA ALA A 78 1.41 5.95 -8.47
C ALA A 78 1.08 7.40 -8.10
N ARG A 79 2.09 8.29 -8.07
CA ARG A 79 1.86 9.71 -7.72
C ARG A 79 0.94 10.42 -8.71
N ILE A 80 1.10 10.18 -10.00
CA ILE A 80 0.27 10.83 -11.02
C ILE A 80 -1.16 10.30 -11.00
N LEU A 81 -1.36 9.00 -10.76
CA LEU A 81 -2.69 8.43 -10.56
C LEU A 81 -3.42 9.17 -9.43
N LEU A 82 -2.76 9.31 -8.28
CA LEU A 82 -3.30 10.00 -7.11
C LEU A 82 -3.57 11.49 -7.37
N TYR A 83 -2.61 12.22 -7.95
CA TYR A 83 -2.81 13.63 -8.28
C TYR A 83 -3.87 13.86 -9.36
N SER A 84 -4.01 12.92 -10.30
CA SER A 84 -5.02 13.01 -11.36
C SER A 84 -6.42 12.78 -10.78
N TRP A 85 -6.57 11.90 -9.79
CA TRP A 85 -7.82 11.75 -9.06
C TRP A 85 -8.15 13.00 -8.23
N GLU A 86 -7.18 13.51 -7.47
CA GLU A 86 -7.35 14.75 -6.70
C GLU A 86 -7.74 15.93 -7.59
N PHE A 87 -7.16 16.00 -8.79
CA PHE A 87 -7.49 17.02 -9.77
C PHE A 87 -8.97 16.96 -10.20
N ILE A 88 -9.48 15.76 -10.47
CA ILE A 88 -10.89 15.54 -10.84
C ILE A 88 -11.79 15.94 -9.67
N ARG A 89 -11.44 15.54 -8.45
CA ARG A 89 -12.18 15.84 -7.23
C ARG A 89 -12.29 17.33 -6.96
N LYS A 90 -11.16 18.05 -6.92
CA LYS A 90 -11.10 19.49 -6.65
C LYS A 90 -11.86 20.35 -7.65
N ASN A 91 -11.94 19.91 -8.90
CA ASN A 91 -12.61 20.65 -9.98
C ASN A 91 -14.02 20.10 -10.29
N SER A 92 -14.52 19.15 -9.48
CA SER A 92 -15.83 18.51 -9.63
C SER A 92 -16.06 17.93 -11.05
N LEU A 93 -15.05 17.26 -11.61
CA LEU A 93 -15.05 16.78 -13.01
C LEU A 93 -15.52 15.34 -13.18
N PHE A 94 -16.25 14.79 -12.20
CA PHE A 94 -16.65 13.39 -12.20
C PHE A 94 -17.48 12.98 -13.42
N ASP A 95 -18.37 13.87 -13.89
CA ASP A 95 -19.24 13.64 -15.05
C ASP A 95 -18.60 14.12 -16.37
N ASN A 96 -17.36 14.63 -16.33
CA ASN A 96 -16.69 15.14 -17.52
C ASN A 96 -16.05 13.99 -18.31
N GLU A 97 -16.66 13.61 -19.44
CA GLU A 97 -16.18 12.51 -20.29
C GLU A 97 -14.70 12.61 -20.64
N TYR A 98 -14.21 13.81 -20.96
CA TYR A 98 -12.82 14.03 -21.29
C TYR A 98 -11.89 13.79 -20.09
N ALA A 99 -12.26 14.27 -18.90
CA ALA A 99 -11.50 14.04 -17.68
C ALA A 99 -11.44 12.53 -17.36
N SER A 100 -12.58 11.84 -17.48
CA SER A 100 -12.68 10.39 -17.29
C SER A 100 -11.83 9.61 -18.29
N GLN A 101 -11.85 9.95 -19.58
CA GLN A 101 -11.00 9.32 -20.60
C GLN A 101 -9.50 9.50 -20.32
N ASN A 102 -9.09 10.70 -19.87
CA ASN A 102 -7.68 10.94 -19.56
C ASN A 102 -7.26 10.27 -18.25
N PHE A 103 -8.16 10.20 -17.26
CA PHE A 103 -7.93 9.42 -16.05
C PHE A 103 -7.76 7.94 -16.37
N ALA A 104 -8.63 7.39 -17.22
CA ALA A 104 -8.51 6.02 -17.71
C ALA A 104 -7.15 5.79 -18.38
N ARG A 105 -6.67 6.74 -19.20
CA ARG A 105 -5.32 6.69 -19.78
C ARG A 105 -4.21 6.65 -18.72
N VAL A 106 -4.29 7.48 -17.69
CA VAL A 106 -3.32 7.48 -16.57
C VAL A 106 -3.36 6.14 -15.83
N ASN A 107 -4.55 5.62 -15.57
CA ASN A 107 -4.74 4.32 -14.94
C ASN A 107 -4.19 3.16 -15.81
N SER A 108 -4.39 3.18 -17.13
CA SER A 108 -3.77 2.19 -18.03
C SER A 108 -2.25 2.26 -18.02
N LEU A 109 -1.66 3.47 -17.94
CA LEU A 109 -0.21 3.63 -17.80
C LEU A 109 0.29 3.10 -16.45
N PHE A 110 -0.46 3.31 -15.37
CA PHE A 110 -0.18 2.74 -14.06
C PHE A 110 -0.17 1.20 -14.11
N LEU A 111 -1.22 0.58 -14.64
CA LEU A 111 -1.28 -0.88 -14.75
C LEU A 111 -0.16 -1.41 -15.66
N PHE A 112 0.09 -0.78 -16.81
CA PHE A 112 1.14 -1.19 -17.74
C PHE A 112 2.53 -1.26 -17.09
N ILE A 113 2.95 -0.22 -16.37
CA ILE A 113 4.29 -0.21 -15.76
C ILE A 113 4.40 -1.21 -14.60
N TYR A 114 3.32 -1.39 -13.86
CA TYR A 114 3.26 -2.38 -12.78
C TYR A 114 3.29 -3.83 -13.34
N SER A 115 2.55 -4.13 -14.42
CA SER A 115 2.65 -5.44 -15.10
C SER A 115 4.04 -5.68 -15.69
N SER A 116 4.64 -4.65 -16.32
CA SER A 116 6.03 -4.74 -16.82
C SER A 116 7.03 -5.03 -15.69
N TYR A 117 6.76 -4.51 -14.49
CA TYR A 117 7.56 -4.79 -13.31
C TYR A 117 7.37 -6.23 -12.81
N LEU A 118 6.14 -6.73 -12.79
CA LEU A 118 5.85 -8.12 -12.44
C LEU A 118 6.60 -9.10 -13.35
N ASP A 119 6.57 -8.87 -14.66
CA ASP A 119 7.30 -9.69 -15.63
C ASP A 119 8.81 -9.72 -15.32
N LYS A 120 9.37 -8.57 -14.92
CA LYS A 120 10.78 -8.45 -14.54
C LYS A 120 11.10 -9.22 -13.26
N ILE A 121 10.27 -9.13 -12.23
CA ILE A 121 10.58 -9.71 -10.91
C ILE A 121 10.16 -11.18 -10.78
N HIS A 122 9.23 -11.64 -11.60
CA HIS A 122 8.63 -12.97 -11.51
C HIS A 122 9.65 -14.13 -11.44
N PRO A 123 10.72 -14.18 -12.26
CA PRO A 123 11.72 -15.25 -12.16
C PRO A 123 12.42 -15.32 -10.78
N TYR A 124 12.60 -14.16 -10.14
CA TYR A 124 13.23 -14.06 -8.83
C TYR A 124 12.27 -14.46 -7.71
N CYS A 125 10.97 -14.16 -7.83
CA CYS A 125 9.94 -14.64 -6.91
C CYS A 125 9.85 -16.17 -6.88
N MET A 126 10.11 -16.83 -8.01
CA MET A 126 10.09 -18.29 -8.14
C MET A 126 11.38 -18.97 -7.65
N THR A 127 12.42 -18.21 -7.37
CA THR A 127 13.72 -18.74 -6.95
C THR A 127 13.90 -18.53 -5.44
N LYS A 128 14.29 -19.58 -4.72
CA LYS A 128 14.61 -19.47 -3.28
C LYS A 128 15.69 -18.40 -3.07
N ASN A 129 15.38 -17.39 -2.26
CA ASN A 129 16.25 -16.24 -1.99
C ASN A 129 16.72 -15.52 -3.28
N GLY A 130 15.90 -15.54 -4.34
CA GLY A 130 16.22 -14.95 -5.64
C GLY A 130 16.42 -13.43 -5.60
N LEU A 131 15.84 -12.75 -4.60
CA LEU A 131 15.97 -11.31 -4.38
C LEU A 131 17.02 -10.92 -3.33
N SER A 132 17.64 -11.90 -2.67
CA SER A 132 18.60 -11.67 -1.57
C SER A 132 20.02 -11.33 -2.05
N GLY A 133 20.30 -11.48 -3.35
CA GLY A 133 21.67 -11.42 -3.90
C GLY A 133 22.37 -10.06 -3.88
N TYR A 134 21.63 -8.95 -3.68
CA TYR A 134 22.18 -7.59 -3.75
C TYR A 134 22.36 -6.93 -2.38
N GLY A 135 21.89 -7.56 -1.29
CA GLY A 135 21.97 -7.02 0.07
C GLY A 135 22.95 -7.79 0.95
N ASN A 136 23.97 -7.12 1.48
CA ASN A 136 24.84 -7.69 2.52
C ASN A 136 24.20 -7.67 3.92
N SER A 137 22.97 -7.16 4.05
CA SER A 137 22.26 -6.99 5.31
C SER A 137 20.80 -7.40 5.18
N PHE A 138 20.36 -8.24 6.13
CA PHE A 138 18.96 -8.64 6.30
C PHE A 138 18.00 -7.44 6.37
N ILE A 139 18.42 -6.31 6.94
CA ILE A 139 17.58 -5.11 7.07
C ILE A 139 17.18 -4.58 5.69
N LEU A 140 18.16 -4.43 4.79
CA LEU A 140 17.90 -3.96 3.43
C LEU A 140 17.08 -4.97 2.63
N GLU A 141 17.34 -6.26 2.84
CA GLU A 141 16.55 -7.33 2.22
C GLU A 141 15.08 -7.27 2.67
N SER A 142 14.81 -7.11 3.97
CA SER A 142 13.45 -6.99 4.51
C SER A 142 12.74 -5.76 3.91
N ILE A 143 13.37 -4.58 3.94
CA ILE A 143 12.80 -3.36 3.35
C ILE A 143 12.44 -3.57 1.87
N ASN A 144 13.37 -4.13 1.09
CA ASN A 144 13.15 -4.37 -0.33
C ASN A 144 12.05 -5.41 -0.59
N ILE A 145 11.99 -6.47 0.21
CA ILE A 145 11.03 -7.55 -0.06
C ILE A 145 9.61 -7.16 0.28
N PHE A 146 9.39 -6.40 1.36
CA PHE A 146 8.08 -5.84 1.66
C PHE A 146 7.65 -4.85 0.57
N GLN A 147 8.58 -4.04 0.05
CA GLN A 147 8.31 -3.18 -1.10
C GLN A 147 7.84 -3.98 -2.34
N HIS A 148 8.45 -5.14 -2.62
CA HIS A 148 8.00 -6.05 -3.69
C HIS A 148 6.60 -6.63 -3.41
N ILE A 149 6.32 -7.05 -2.17
CA ILE A 149 5.00 -7.51 -1.73
C ILE A 149 3.93 -6.45 -2.04
N GLY A 150 4.20 -5.19 -1.67
CA GLY A 150 3.30 -4.07 -1.94
C GLY A 150 3.02 -3.87 -3.43
N TYR A 151 4.05 -3.87 -4.27
CA TYR A 151 3.88 -3.73 -5.73
C TYR A 151 3.06 -4.88 -6.34
N ILE A 152 3.39 -6.14 -6.04
CA ILE A 152 2.65 -7.29 -6.58
C ILE A 152 1.21 -7.30 -6.08
N GLY A 153 1.01 -7.01 -4.79
CA GLY A 153 -0.31 -6.93 -4.19
C GLY A 153 -1.18 -5.86 -4.87
N LEU A 154 -0.63 -4.66 -5.12
CA LEU A 154 -1.33 -3.61 -5.86
C LEU A 154 -1.72 -4.02 -7.28
N ILE A 155 -0.90 -4.81 -7.98
CA ILE A 155 -1.26 -5.36 -9.30
C ILE A 155 -2.51 -6.22 -9.18
N SER A 156 -2.50 -7.15 -8.23
CA SER A 156 -3.61 -8.09 -8.06
C SER A 156 -4.89 -7.37 -7.67
N VAL A 157 -4.87 -6.48 -6.67
CA VAL A 157 -6.07 -5.73 -6.26
C VAL A 157 -6.59 -4.82 -7.37
N THR A 158 -5.70 -4.13 -8.10
CA THR A 158 -6.11 -3.27 -9.23
C THR A 158 -6.77 -4.10 -10.32
N SER A 159 -6.18 -5.25 -10.65
CA SER A 159 -6.68 -6.14 -11.70
C SER A 159 -8.00 -6.81 -11.29
N LEU A 160 -8.19 -7.17 -10.01
CA LEU A 160 -9.48 -7.63 -9.47
C LEU A 160 -10.55 -6.54 -9.58
N ASN A 161 -10.22 -5.30 -9.23
CA ASN A 161 -11.15 -4.19 -9.33
C ASN A 161 -11.55 -3.90 -10.80
N HIS A 162 -10.62 -4.03 -11.75
CA HIS A 162 -10.93 -3.95 -13.18
C HIS A 162 -11.79 -5.13 -13.65
N ALA A 163 -11.50 -6.36 -13.21
CA ALA A 163 -12.32 -7.52 -13.53
C ALA A 163 -13.79 -7.32 -13.12
N GLN A 164 -14.03 -6.70 -11.96
CA GLN A 164 -15.39 -6.43 -11.47
C GLN A 164 -16.14 -5.32 -12.22
N THR A 165 -15.45 -4.50 -13.02
CA THR A 165 -16.00 -3.26 -13.61
C THR A 165 -16.01 -3.25 -15.14
N LEU A 166 -15.27 -4.14 -15.80
CA LEU A 166 -15.11 -4.19 -17.25
C LEU A 166 -16.05 -5.22 -17.92
N SER A 167 -16.12 -5.17 -19.26
CA SER A 167 -16.85 -6.14 -20.08
C SER A 167 -16.23 -7.54 -20.05
N ASP A 168 -17.00 -8.57 -20.40
CA ASP A 168 -16.62 -9.99 -20.24
C ASP A 168 -15.21 -10.37 -20.74
N GLU A 169 -14.79 -9.89 -21.91
CA GLU A 169 -13.46 -10.22 -22.47
C GLU A 169 -12.30 -9.54 -21.70
N GLN A 170 -12.45 -8.26 -21.37
CA GLN A 170 -11.45 -7.51 -20.60
C GLN A 170 -11.43 -7.94 -19.13
N ASN A 171 -12.58 -8.37 -18.63
CA ASN A 171 -12.76 -8.97 -17.32
C ASN A 171 -11.91 -10.25 -17.20
N ASP A 172 -11.99 -11.17 -18.16
CA ASP A 172 -11.20 -12.41 -18.17
C ASP A 172 -9.68 -12.15 -18.14
N PHE A 173 -9.18 -11.20 -18.94
CA PHE A 173 -7.77 -10.81 -18.89
C PHE A 173 -7.36 -10.24 -17.53
N SER A 174 -8.17 -9.32 -16.98
CA SER A 174 -7.88 -8.67 -15.69
C SER A 174 -7.91 -9.67 -14.55
N TYR A 175 -8.86 -10.61 -14.55
CA TYR A 175 -8.93 -11.69 -13.57
C TYR A 175 -7.70 -12.61 -13.64
N LYS A 176 -7.27 -13.01 -14.85
CA LYS A 176 -6.07 -13.83 -15.04
C LYS A 176 -4.80 -13.13 -14.56
N LEU A 177 -4.66 -11.83 -14.82
CA LEU A 177 -3.55 -11.04 -14.30
C LEU A 177 -3.58 -10.98 -12.76
N ALA A 178 -4.76 -10.82 -12.17
CA ALA A 178 -4.92 -10.85 -10.72
C ALA A 178 -4.50 -12.19 -10.11
N GLU A 179 -4.96 -13.29 -10.69
CA GLU A 179 -4.66 -14.65 -10.26
C GLU A 179 -3.17 -14.96 -10.37
N PHE A 180 -2.55 -14.62 -11.51
CA PHE A 180 -1.12 -14.77 -11.74
C PHE A 180 -0.29 -13.96 -10.73
N SER A 181 -0.68 -12.71 -10.47
CA SER A 181 -0.02 -11.85 -9.48
C SER A 181 -0.15 -12.41 -8.07
N LYS A 182 -1.31 -12.98 -7.72
CA LYS A 182 -1.54 -13.68 -6.45
C LYS A 182 -0.62 -14.89 -6.29
N ASP A 183 -0.43 -15.71 -7.34
CA ASP A 183 0.48 -16.85 -7.28
C ASP A 183 1.94 -16.40 -7.14
N CYS A 184 2.33 -15.36 -7.89
CA CYS A 184 3.65 -14.76 -7.77
C CYS A 184 3.90 -14.21 -6.35
N LEU A 185 2.89 -13.60 -5.72
CA LEU A 185 2.95 -13.14 -4.33
C LEU A 185 3.14 -14.30 -3.35
N LYS A 186 2.38 -15.40 -3.50
CA LYS A 186 2.56 -16.61 -2.67
C LYS A 186 3.96 -17.18 -2.82
N SER A 187 4.45 -17.30 -4.07
CA SER A 187 5.80 -17.78 -4.34
C SER A 187 6.87 -16.87 -3.75
N LEU A 188 6.72 -15.54 -3.85
CA LEU A 188 7.62 -14.58 -3.22
C LEU A 188 7.73 -14.84 -1.70
N ILE A 189 6.60 -14.94 -1.00
CA ILE A 189 6.53 -15.18 0.44
C ILE A 189 7.19 -16.52 0.81
N MET A 190 6.86 -17.60 0.10
CA MET A 190 7.40 -18.93 0.39
C MET A 190 8.91 -19.05 0.14
N ASN A 191 9.41 -18.39 -0.91
CA ASN A 191 10.80 -18.52 -1.34
C ASN A 191 11.75 -17.62 -0.59
N HIS A 192 11.25 -16.68 0.22
CA HIS A 192 12.07 -15.67 0.89
C HIS A 192 11.69 -15.54 2.38
N PRO A 193 12.45 -16.17 3.29
CA PRO A 193 12.18 -16.13 4.73
C PRO A 193 12.17 -14.72 5.33
N ALA A 194 12.78 -13.73 4.68
CA ALA A 194 12.74 -12.33 5.12
C ALA A 194 11.31 -11.77 5.22
N THR A 195 10.35 -12.35 4.47
CA THR A 195 8.94 -11.98 4.52
C THR A 195 8.25 -12.37 5.83
N PHE A 196 8.87 -13.19 6.68
CA PHE A 196 8.37 -13.53 8.01
C PHE A 196 8.87 -12.56 9.09
N SER A 197 9.79 -11.66 8.77
CA SER A 197 10.46 -10.79 9.75
C SER A 197 10.41 -9.33 9.32
N PRO A 198 9.25 -8.67 9.46
CA PRO A 198 9.13 -7.23 9.21
C PRO A 198 10.02 -6.44 10.16
N VAL A 199 10.66 -5.39 9.63
CA VAL A 199 11.55 -4.51 10.40
C VAL A 199 10.90 -3.19 10.81
N TYR A 200 9.83 -2.77 10.13
CA TYR A 200 9.02 -1.62 10.52
C TYR A 200 7.59 -2.04 10.88
N ASP A 201 6.99 -1.37 11.86
CA ASP A 201 5.56 -1.53 12.16
C ASP A 201 4.71 -1.15 10.93
N SER A 202 5.14 -0.14 10.16
CA SER A 202 4.47 0.30 8.94
C SER A 202 4.45 -0.75 7.81
N HIS A 203 5.26 -1.82 7.88
CA HIS A 203 5.15 -2.95 6.94
C HIS A 203 3.76 -3.62 6.98
N ILE A 204 2.93 -3.32 7.99
CA ILE A 204 1.52 -3.71 8.01
C ILE A 204 0.75 -3.22 6.78
N ILE A 205 1.20 -2.15 6.11
CA ILE A 205 0.61 -1.67 4.86
C ILE A 205 0.76 -2.72 3.76
N GLU A 206 2.00 -3.14 3.50
CA GLU A 206 2.32 -4.17 2.51
C GLU A 206 1.67 -5.50 2.88
N ILE A 207 1.73 -5.89 4.16
CA ILE A 207 1.12 -7.12 4.67
C ILE A 207 -0.39 -7.10 4.45
N SER A 208 -1.09 -6.02 4.78
CA SER A 208 -2.55 -5.98 4.63
C SER A 208 -2.99 -5.92 3.17
N ILE A 209 -2.22 -5.32 2.26
CA ILE A 209 -2.48 -5.41 0.81
C ILE A 209 -2.37 -6.87 0.36
N ALA A 210 -1.34 -7.58 0.79
CA ALA A 210 -1.17 -9.00 0.47
C ALA A 210 -2.28 -9.88 1.06
N LEU A 211 -2.64 -9.65 2.32
CA LEU A 211 -3.75 -10.36 2.99
C LEU A 211 -5.08 -10.10 2.30
N LEU A 212 -5.35 -8.87 1.85
CA LEU A 212 -6.55 -8.54 1.09
C LEU A 212 -6.63 -9.33 -0.23
N VAL A 213 -5.53 -9.44 -0.97
CA VAL A 213 -5.46 -10.26 -2.19
C VAL A 213 -5.73 -11.72 -1.87
N LEU A 214 -5.00 -12.28 -0.91
CA LEU A 214 -5.11 -13.69 -0.54
C LEU A 214 -6.53 -14.02 -0.05
N ALA A 215 -7.14 -13.15 0.74
CA ALA A 215 -8.50 -13.33 1.24
C ALA A 215 -9.53 -13.25 0.10
N ALA A 216 -9.35 -12.37 -0.88
CA ALA A 216 -10.21 -12.29 -2.05
C ALA A 216 -10.17 -13.56 -2.92
N PHE A 217 -9.08 -14.33 -2.86
CA PHE A 217 -8.92 -15.64 -3.50
C PHE A 217 -9.16 -16.83 -2.56
N SER A 218 -9.68 -16.60 -1.35
CA SER A 218 -9.95 -17.65 -0.34
C SER A 218 -8.73 -18.49 0.06
N GLU A 219 -7.54 -17.89 0.07
CA GLU A 219 -6.27 -18.54 0.43
C GLU A 219 -6.06 -18.63 1.95
N THR A 220 -7.11 -19.01 2.69
CA THR A 220 -7.18 -18.92 4.16
C THR A 220 -6.08 -19.72 4.87
N GLU A 221 -5.78 -20.94 4.42
CA GLU A 221 -4.69 -21.76 5.00
C GLU A 221 -3.32 -21.09 4.84
N PHE A 222 -3.08 -20.46 3.69
CA PHE A 222 -1.83 -19.75 3.44
C PHE A 222 -1.72 -18.50 4.32
N ILE A 223 -2.82 -17.75 4.45
CA ILE A 223 -2.90 -16.58 5.33
C ILE A 223 -2.60 -16.97 6.77
N ASP A 224 -3.26 -18.02 7.27
CA ASP A 224 -3.10 -18.50 8.64
C ASP A 224 -1.65 -18.86 8.93
N HIS A 225 -1.05 -19.66 8.04
CA HIS A 225 0.36 -20.01 8.13
C HIS A 225 1.26 -18.76 8.14
N TRP A 226 1.04 -17.81 7.23
CA TRP A 226 1.90 -16.64 7.11
C TRP A 226 1.80 -15.70 8.31
N ILE A 227 0.58 -15.43 8.83
CA ILE A 227 0.40 -14.62 10.04
C ILE A 227 1.05 -15.32 11.25
N GLY A 228 0.87 -16.63 11.39
CA GLY A 228 1.53 -17.41 12.43
C GLY A 228 3.06 -17.32 12.36
N GLN A 229 3.65 -17.38 11.15
CA GLN A 229 5.09 -17.19 10.95
C GLN A 229 5.53 -15.77 11.30
N LEU A 230 4.84 -14.74 10.81
CA LEU A 230 5.13 -13.33 11.12
C LEU A 230 5.22 -13.13 12.62
N PHE A 231 4.18 -13.56 13.34
CA PHE A 231 4.08 -13.32 14.75
C PHE A 231 5.11 -14.12 15.56
N THR A 232 5.34 -15.40 15.22
CA THR A 232 6.39 -16.22 15.84
C THR A 232 7.77 -15.59 15.70
N HIS A 233 8.10 -15.04 14.52
CA HIS A 233 9.38 -14.38 14.28
C HIS A 233 9.49 -13.04 15.02
N ILE A 234 8.44 -12.22 15.05
CA ILE A 234 8.41 -10.96 15.83
C ILE A 234 8.72 -11.24 17.30
N ILE A 235 8.08 -12.25 17.87
CA ILE A 235 8.28 -12.65 19.26
C ILE A 235 9.72 -13.08 19.50
N PHE A 236 10.22 -14.01 18.68
CA PHE A 236 11.56 -14.54 18.81
C PHE A 236 12.62 -13.42 18.68
N ALA A 237 12.46 -12.55 17.69
CA ALA A 237 13.32 -11.39 17.48
C ALA A 237 13.32 -10.45 18.69
N TYR A 238 12.14 -10.13 19.23
CA TYR A 238 12.03 -9.23 20.38
C TYR A 238 12.58 -9.85 21.68
N ARG A 239 12.23 -11.11 21.97
CA ARG A 239 12.59 -11.80 23.22
C ARG A 239 14.03 -12.28 23.23
N ASN A 240 14.40 -13.07 22.23
CA ASN A 240 15.65 -13.84 22.22
C ASN A 240 16.80 -13.03 21.63
N MET A 241 16.53 -12.19 20.63
CA MET A 241 17.57 -11.41 19.96
C MET A 241 17.65 -9.98 20.49
N GLY A 242 16.53 -9.40 20.90
CA GLY A 242 16.43 -7.98 21.27
C GLY A 242 16.64 -7.02 20.09
N ARG A 243 16.54 -7.54 18.85
CA ARG A 243 16.77 -6.84 17.58
C ARG A 243 16.05 -7.58 16.44
N TYR A 244 15.95 -6.94 15.28
CA TYR A 244 15.29 -7.41 14.05
C TYR A 244 13.78 -7.64 14.18
N PHE A 245 13.14 -6.97 15.14
CA PHE A 245 11.69 -6.91 15.26
C PHE A 245 11.17 -5.57 14.69
N PRO A 246 9.86 -5.45 14.41
CA PRO A 246 9.26 -4.22 13.89
C PRO A 246 9.47 -3.05 14.84
N ILE A 247 10.16 -2.00 14.39
CA ILE A 247 10.24 -0.75 15.15
C ILE A 247 9.10 0.19 14.77
N GLN A 248 8.67 1.01 15.72
CA GLN A 248 7.59 1.98 15.52
C GLN A 248 8.00 3.18 14.64
N SER A 249 9.29 3.49 14.56
CA SER A 249 9.79 4.56 13.71
C SER A 249 10.12 4.06 12.32
N ASP A 250 9.71 4.78 11.28
CA ASP A 250 10.09 4.48 9.89
C ASP A 250 11.52 4.99 9.56
N SER A 251 12.41 5.01 10.55
CA SER A 251 13.77 5.57 10.44
C SER A 251 14.79 4.46 10.18
N PHE A 252 15.50 4.57 9.05
CA PHE A 252 16.60 3.65 8.75
C PHE A 252 17.75 3.79 9.77
N ASP A 253 18.00 4.99 10.25
CA ASP A 253 19.02 5.23 11.27
C ASP A 253 18.68 4.55 12.59
N ASP A 254 17.39 4.50 12.97
CA ASP A 254 16.95 3.78 14.17
C ASP A 254 17.11 2.26 14.00
N LEU A 255 16.87 1.72 12.80
CA LEU A 255 17.17 0.32 12.51
C LEU A 255 18.66 0.03 12.65
N LEU A 256 19.54 0.88 12.15
CA LEU A 256 20.98 0.69 12.35
C LEU A 256 21.37 0.81 13.82
N ALA A 257 20.79 1.80 14.51
CA ALA A 257 21.00 2.06 15.92
C ALA A 257 20.64 0.85 16.80
N LEU A 258 19.53 0.18 16.51
CA LEU A 258 19.08 -1.01 17.22
C LEU A 258 19.86 -2.27 16.82
N ASN A 259 20.00 -2.52 15.51
CA ASN A 259 20.39 -3.83 15.01
C ASN A 259 21.90 -4.01 14.84
N VAL A 260 22.63 -2.90 14.63
CA VAL A 260 24.06 -2.89 14.29
C VAL A 260 24.89 -2.26 15.41
N SER A 261 24.62 -1.00 15.77
CA SER A 261 25.42 -0.29 16.78
C SER A 261 24.97 -0.54 18.22
N ASN A 262 23.74 -1.04 18.42
CA ASN A 262 23.14 -1.29 19.73
C ASN A 262 23.19 -0.04 20.65
N THR A 263 22.91 1.12 20.07
CA THR A 263 22.97 2.44 20.73
C THR A 263 21.62 2.92 21.27
N ILE A 264 20.52 2.27 20.89
CA ILE A 264 19.16 2.56 21.34
C ILE A 264 18.57 1.30 21.98
N GLN A 265 17.81 1.45 23.07
CA GLN A 265 17.16 0.33 23.75
C GLN A 265 15.93 -0.14 22.98
N LYS A 266 15.72 -1.46 22.91
CA LYS A 266 14.58 -2.05 22.20
C LYS A 266 13.21 -1.50 22.65
N THR A 267 13.05 -1.20 23.94
CA THR A 267 11.81 -0.66 24.51
C THR A 267 11.48 0.75 24.05
N GLN A 268 12.49 1.54 23.64
CA GLN A 268 12.28 2.90 23.12
C GLN A 268 11.72 2.89 21.69
N LEU A 269 11.95 1.81 20.94
CA LEU A 269 11.52 1.65 19.55
C LEU A 269 10.30 0.73 19.41
N PHE A 270 9.72 0.27 20.53
CA PHE A 270 8.58 -0.64 20.58
C PHE A 270 7.53 -0.19 21.62
N GLN A 271 7.15 1.09 21.59
CA GLN A 271 6.18 1.67 22.53
C GLN A 271 4.75 1.65 21.98
N MET A 272 4.59 1.54 20.66
CA MET A 272 3.32 1.44 19.97
C MET A 272 3.41 0.46 18.81
N SER A 273 2.26 -0.12 18.45
CA SER A 273 2.15 -0.96 17.27
C SER A 273 0.77 -0.85 16.64
N THR A 274 0.74 -0.66 15.33
CA THR A 274 -0.44 -0.84 14.47
C THR A 274 -0.43 -2.21 13.80
N LEU A 275 0.74 -2.81 13.60
CA LEU A 275 0.90 -4.13 13.00
C LEU A 275 0.15 -5.22 13.79
N ILE A 276 0.40 -5.30 15.10
CA ILE A 276 -0.17 -6.35 15.95
C ILE A 276 -1.70 -6.30 15.99
N PRO A 277 -2.36 -5.16 16.31
CA PRO A 277 -3.82 -5.15 16.40
C PRO A 277 -4.49 -5.35 15.03
N ILE A 278 -3.86 -4.94 13.92
CA ILE A 278 -4.40 -5.18 12.57
C ILE A 278 -4.29 -6.67 12.21
N LEU A 279 -3.16 -7.34 12.51
CA LEU A 279 -3.04 -8.80 12.34
C LEU A 279 -4.08 -9.56 13.18
N ALA A 280 -4.33 -9.13 14.42
CA ALA A 280 -5.36 -9.71 15.27
C ALA A 280 -6.77 -9.54 14.66
N GLN A 281 -7.07 -8.35 14.10
CA GLN A 281 -8.34 -8.15 13.39
C GLN A 281 -8.45 -9.03 12.13
N TRP A 282 -7.37 -9.21 11.35
CA TRP A 282 -7.36 -10.15 10.23
C TRP A 282 -7.65 -11.59 10.66
N CYS A 283 -7.01 -12.07 11.73
CA CYS A 283 -7.30 -13.39 12.28
C CYS A 283 -8.77 -13.53 12.68
N ALA A 284 -9.31 -12.54 13.40
CA ALA A 284 -10.70 -12.57 13.82
C ALA A 284 -11.65 -12.61 12.61
N VAL A 285 -11.54 -11.69 11.64
CA VAL A 285 -12.49 -11.64 10.51
C VAL A 285 -12.40 -12.86 9.59
N LEU A 286 -11.24 -13.53 9.52
CA LEU A 286 -11.04 -14.74 8.72
C LEU A 286 -11.24 -16.06 9.49
N ASN A 287 -11.65 -16.01 10.77
CA ASN A 287 -11.84 -17.19 11.64
C ASN A 287 -10.56 -18.01 11.90
N LEU A 288 -9.42 -17.33 12.07
CA LEU A 288 -8.11 -17.93 12.34
C LEU A 288 -7.88 -18.00 13.85
N ASP A 289 -8.72 -18.76 14.55
CA ASP A 289 -8.83 -18.74 16.01
C ASP A 289 -7.55 -19.20 16.72
N GLU A 290 -6.85 -20.19 16.18
CA GLU A 290 -5.58 -20.68 16.74
C GLU A 290 -4.49 -19.61 16.65
N THR A 291 -4.34 -18.98 15.49
CA THR A 291 -3.37 -17.89 15.28
C THR A 291 -3.75 -16.64 16.07
N TYR A 292 -5.04 -16.32 16.21
CA TYR A 292 -5.49 -15.26 17.11
C TYR A 292 -5.06 -15.54 18.56
N THR A 293 -5.25 -16.78 19.03
CA THR A 293 -4.87 -17.19 20.38
C THR A 293 -3.37 -17.05 20.60
N LEU A 294 -2.55 -17.45 19.62
CA LEU A 294 -1.10 -17.22 19.64
C LEU A 294 -0.76 -15.72 19.80
N ILE A 295 -1.47 -14.84 19.09
CA ILE A 295 -1.30 -13.39 19.21
C ILE A 295 -1.64 -12.92 20.61
N GLN A 296 -2.81 -13.31 21.11
CA GLN A 296 -3.35 -12.89 22.39
C GLN A 296 -2.49 -13.36 23.58
N ASP A 297 -2.05 -14.62 23.60
CA ASP A 297 -1.22 -15.17 24.67
C ASP A 297 0.12 -14.44 24.83
N THR A 298 0.65 -13.96 23.72
CA THR A 298 1.94 -13.27 23.66
C THR A 298 1.82 -11.81 24.08
N MET A 299 0.63 -11.21 24.04
CA MET A 299 0.44 -9.80 24.42
C MET A 299 0.93 -9.48 25.83
N LYS A 300 0.96 -10.47 26.74
CA LYS A 300 1.53 -10.34 28.08
C LYS A 300 2.98 -9.85 28.07
N GLU A 301 3.73 -10.15 27.01
CA GLU A 301 5.13 -9.74 26.85
C GLU A 301 5.31 -8.39 26.17
N PHE A 302 4.23 -7.86 25.58
CA PHE A 302 4.17 -6.53 25.00
C PHE A 302 3.29 -5.60 25.86
N SER A 303 3.28 -5.79 27.18
CA SER A 303 2.40 -5.08 28.12
C SER A 303 2.61 -3.56 28.13
N GLU A 304 3.80 -3.09 27.76
CA GLU A 304 4.12 -1.66 27.62
C GLU A 304 3.86 -1.12 26.20
N CYS A 305 3.54 -1.98 25.23
CA CYS A 305 3.25 -1.58 23.86
C CYS A 305 1.79 -1.14 23.72
N ASN A 306 1.60 0.12 23.33
CA ASN A 306 0.30 0.69 23.07
C ASN A 306 -0.20 0.26 21.68
N LEU A 307 -1.17 -0.65 21.65
CA LEU A 307 -1.80 -1.08 20.40
C LEU A 307 -2.77 -0.02 19.88
N GLN A 308 -2.64 0.30 18.58
CA GLN A 308 -3.38 1.39 17.95
C GLN A 308 -3.93 1.02 16.58
N ILE A 309 -5.12 1.50 16.25
CA ILE A 309 -5.69 1.44 14.90
C ILE A 309 -6.23 2.81 14.51
N TRP A 310 -5.79 3.29 13.36
CA TRP A 310 -6.28 4.54 12.79
C TRP A 310 -7.55 4.30 11.97
N TYR A 311 -8.53 5.17 12.15
CA TYR A 311 -9.79 5.15 11.43
C TYR A 311 -10.00 6.46 10.67
N PRO A 312 -10.46 6.39 9.41
CA PRO A 312 -10.76 7.59 8.62
C PRO A 312 -11.98 8.33 9.16
N ASP A 313 -11.96 9.65 9.03
CA ASP A 313 -13.06 10.58 9.29
C ASP A 313 -13.41 11.40 8.03
N SER A 314 -14.39 12.31 8.14
CA SER A 314 -14.91 13.13 7.03
C SER A 314 -13.85 13.91 6.25
N ASP A 315 -12.73 14.24 6.88
CA ASP A 315 -11.70 15.10 6.28
C ASP A 315 -10.64 14.26 5.54
N THR A 316 -10.71 12.93 5.66
CA THR A 316 -9.70 12.01 5.14
C THR A 316 -9.58 12.05 3.62
N ASP A 317 -10.70 12.13 2.91
CA ASP A 317 -10.72 12.19 1.45
C ASP A 317 -9.95 13.43 0.91
N GLU A 318 -9.85 14.51 1.69
CA GLU A 318 -9.12 15.72 1.32
C GLU A 318 -7.59 15.57 1.31
N HIS A 319 -7.07 14.56 1.99
CA HIS A 319 -5.63 14.39 2.20
C HIS A 319 -5.08 13.12 1.54
N LEU A 320 -5.93 12.10 1.40
CA LEU A 320 -5.58 10.76 0.92
C LEU A 320 -4.74 10.75 -0.36
N TYR A 321 -5.04 11.64 -1.31
CA TYR A 321 -4.43 11.62 -2.64
C TYR A 321 -3.16 12.47 -2.78
N THR A 322 -2.78 13.23 -1.75
CA THR A 322 -1.66 14.18 -1.85
C THR A 322 -0.55 13.97 -0.85
N LYS A 323 -0.84 13.29 0.26
CA LYS A 323 0.07 13.11 1.40
C LYS A 323 -0.39 11.94 2.28
N ASN A 324 0.35 11.68 3.36
CA ASN A 324 -0.09 10.75 4.40
C ASN A 324 -1.33 11.33 5.10
N ALA A 325 -2.51 10.75 4.92
CA ALA A 325 -3.74 11.28 5.50
C ALA A 325 -3.78 11.13 7.03
N GLY A 326 -3.16 10.09 7.58
CA GLY A 326 -3.18 9.81 9.02
C GLY A 326 -2.50 10.85 9.90
N TYR A 327 -1.70 11.75 9.31
CA TYR A 327 -1.14 12.90 10.03
C TYR A 327 -2.05 14.13 10.08
N TYR A 328 -3.11 14.18 9.27
CA TYR A 328 -3.94 15.37 9.10
C TYR A 328 -5.43 15.11 9.38
N SER A 329 -5.86 13.86 9.36
CA SER A 329 -7.25 13.47 9.55
C SER A 329 -7.36 12.12 10.26
N GLY A 330 -8.59 11.77 10.60
CA GLY A 330 -8.97 10.50 11.23
C GLY A 330 -8.81 10.50 12.74
N ALA A 331 -9.25 9.41 13.34
CA ALA A 331 -9.15 9.18 14.77
C ALA A 331 -8.33 7.92 15.05
N MET A 332 -7.49 7.97 16.08
CA MET A 332 -6.73 6.82 16.55
C MET A 332 -7.48 6.13 17.69
N GLU A 333 -7.90 4.89 17.49
CA GLU A 333 -8.27 4.00 18.58
C GLU A 333 -6.97 3.53 19.24
N ALA A 334 -6.66 4.07 20.41
CA ALA A 334 -5.44 3.76 21.14
C ALA A 334 -5.71 2.92 22.39
N SER A 335 -4.66 2.29 22.92
CA SER A 335 -4.69 1.44 24.10
C SER A 335 -5.65 0.27 23.93
N ILE A 336 -5.59 -0.36 22.75
CA ILE A 336 -6.41 -1.51 22.41
C ILE A 336 -5.95 -2.70 23.26
N ASN A 337 -6.80 -3.12 24.19
CA ASN A 337 -6.69 -4.44 24.79
C ASN A 337 -7.35 -5.45 23.83
N LEU A 338 -6.58 -6.45 23.39
CA LEU A 338 -7.12 -7.55 22.58
C LEU A 338 -8.10 -8.37 23.44
N PRO A 339 -9.35 -8.58 22.97
CA PRO A 339 -10.33 -9.38 23.69
C PRO A 339 -9.87 -10.83 23.90
N GLU A 340 -10.47 -11.54 24.86
CA GLU A 340 -10.09 -12.94 25.14
C GLU A 340 -10.46 -13.87 23.99
N THR A 341 -11.54 -13.55 23.27
CA THR A 341 -12.02 -14.38 22.17
C THR A 341 -12.06 -13.61 20.84
N PRO A 342 -11.82 -14.30 19.70
CA PRO A 342 -12.01 -13.71 18.38
C PRO A 342 -13.42 -13.13 18.18
N LEU A 343 -14.44 -13.79 18.75
CA LEU A 343 -15.84 -13.36 18.66
C LEU A 343 -16.08 -11.97 19.28
N GLU A 344 -15.50 -11.71 20.46
CA GLU A 344 -15.58 -10.39 21.09
C GLU A 344 -14.91 -9.31 20.23
N LEU A 345 -13.78 -9.62 19.58
CA LEU A 345 -13.13 -8.70 18.66
C LEU A 345 -13.99 -8.42 17.43
N LYS A 346 -14.63 -9.44 16.85
CA LYS A 346 -15.60 -9.27 15.75
C LYS A 346 -16.76 -8.35 16.16
N GLN A 347 -17.31 -8.53 17.35
CA GLN A 347 -18.38 -7.68 17.87
C GLN A 347 -17.91 -6.22 18.07
N ARG A 348 -16.67 -6.01 18.53
CA ARG A 348 -16.06 -4.67 18.64
C ARG A 348 -15.90 -4.03 17.26
N ILE A 349 -15.40 -4.77 16.27
CA ILE A 349 -15.31 -4.31 14.87
C ILE A 349 -16.69 -3.89 14.35
N GLN A 350 -17.72 -4.69 14.58
CA GLN A 350 -19.08 -4.38 14.12
C GLN A 350 -19.65 -3.12 14.77
N LYS A 351 -19.40 -2.92 16.07
CA LYS A 351 -19.78 -1.69 16.77
C LYS A 351 -19.00 -0.48 16.24
N ALA A 352 -17.70 -0.65 15.99
CA ALA A 352 -16.86 0.41 15.44
C ALA A 352 -17.40 0.87 14.07
N LYS A 353 -17.73 -0.05 13.16
CA LYS A 353 -18.32 0.24 11.84
C LYS A 353 -19.53 1.18 11.89
N MET A 354 -20.37 1.12 12.93
CA MET A 354 -21.54 1.99 13.07
C MET A 354 -21.18 3.46 13.32
N HIS A 355 -19.96 3.73 13.74
CA HIS A 355 -19.43 5.06 14.07
C HIS A 355 -18.33 5.52 13.11
N LEU A 356 -17.98 4.71 12.11
CA LEU A 356 -17.02 5.10 11.08
C LEU A 356 -17.68 5.96 10.01
N ILE A 357 -16.85 6.72 9.30
CA ILE A 357 -17.25 7.39 8.07
C ILE A 357 -17.90 6.39 7.10
N ASP A 358 -18.94 6.84 6.40
CA ASP A 358 -19.54 6.03 5.34
C ASP A 358 -18.49 5.79 4.24
N PRO A 359 -18.30 4.55 3.76
CA PRO A 359 -17.39 4.26 2.66
C PRO A 359 -17.58 5.19 1.45
N THR A 360 -18.80 5.64 1.19
CA THR A 360 -19.16 6.51 0.07
C THR A 360 -18.72 7.97 0.24
N ASP A 361 -18.29 8.38 1.43
CA ASP A 361 -17.66 9.68 1.66
C ASP A 361 -16.21 9.72 1.16
N ILE A 362 -15.58 8.54 0.98
CA ILE A 362 -14.31 8.44 0.26
C ILE A 362 -14.61 8.39 -1.24
N SER A 363 -14.21 9.43 -1.95
CA SER A 363 -14.58 9.68 -3.34
C SER A 363 -14.21 8.50 -4.25
N THR A 364 -13.02 7.91 -4.11
CA THR A 364 -12.64 6.74 -4.92
C THR A 364 -13.53 5.53 -4.69
N LEU A 365 -13.95 5.27 -3.45
CA LEU A 365 -14.81 4.13 -3.13
C LEU A 365 -16.21 4.33 -3.71
N LYS A 366 -16.73 5.56 -3.64
CA LYS A 366 -18.00 5.95 -4.29
C LYS A 366 -18.02 5.68 -5.80
N PHE A 367 -16.90 5.89 -6.48
CA PHE A 367 -16.76 5.63 -7.92
C PHE A 367 -16.24 4.21 -8.25
N GLY A 368 -16.20 3.31 -7.27
CA GLY A 368 -15.80 1.91 -7.46
C GLY A 368 -14.30 1.70 -7.69
N LEU A 369 -13.47 2.73 -7.51
CA LEU A 369 -12.01 2.69 -7.68
C LEU A 369 -11.34 2.26 -6.37
N ASN A 370 -11.72 1.08 -5.88
CA ASN A 370 -11.38 0.59 -4.54
C ASN A 370 -9.88 0.35 -4.32
N TYR A 371 -9.05 0.31 -5.37
CA TYR A 371 -7.60 0.12 -5.24
C TYR A 371 -6.83 1.43 -4.97
N ILE A 372 -7.40 2.60 -5.28
CA ILE A 372 -6.65 3.87 -5.21
C ILE A 372 -6.27 4.26 -3.77
N PRO A 373 -7.12 4.08 -2.73
CA PRO A 373 -6.67 4.30 -1.35
C PRO A 373 -5.52 3.36 -0.92
N LEU A 374 -5.43 2.16 -1.49
CA LEU A 374 -4.30 1.25 -1.24
C LEU A 374 -3.02 1.76 -1.93
N VAL A 375 -3.15 2.31 -3.14
CA VAL A 375 -2.03 3.00 -3.81
C VAL A 375 -1.56 4.18 -2.96
N ALA A 376 -2.48 4.98 -2.40
CA ALA A 376 -2.15 6.07 -1.48
C ALA A 376 -1.45 5.56 -0.21
N SER A 377 -1.94 4.48 0.38
CA SER A 377 -1.37 3.87 1.59
C SER A 377 0.05 3.41 1.35
N HIS A 378 0.30 2.65 0.29
CA HIS A 378 1.63 2.19 -0.09
C HIS A 378 2.58 3.35 -0.45
N HIS A 379 2.08 4.37 -1.16
CA HIS A 379 2.91 5.47 -1.69
C HIS A 379 3.22 6.58 -0.67
N TYR A 380 2.26 6.92 0.20
CA TYR A 380 2.40 7.99 1.20
C TYR A 380 2.53 7.47 2.63
N ARG A 381 2.50 6.14 2.83
CA ARG A 381 2.47 5.48 4.15
C ARG A 381 1.21 5.84 4.97
N THR A 382 0.12 6.24 4.32
CA THR A 382 -1.18 6.40 4.99
C THR A 382 -1.59 5.05 5.58
N PRO A 383 -2.07 4.96 6.83
CA PRO A 383 -2.61 3.73 7.37
C PRO A 383 -3.76 3.20 6.49
N ILE A 384 -3.80 1.89 6.25
CA ILE A 384 -4.84 1.29 5.41
C ILE A 384 -6.20 1.47 6.07
N LEU A 385 -7.19 1.86 5.28
CA LEU A 385 -8.56 2.03 5.74
C LEU A 385 -9.11 0.71 6.31
N PRO A 386 -9.59 0.67 7.57
CA PRO A 386 -10.10 -0.56 8.18
C PRO A 386 -11.21 -1.26 7.41
N ILE A 387 -11.96 -0.52 6.58
CA ILE A 387 -12.97 -1.08 5.69
C ILE A 387 -12.48 -2.27 4.85
N TYR A 388 -11.20 -2.29 4.42
CA TYR A 388 -10.70 -3.33 3.53
C TYR A 388 -10.72 -4.73 4.13
N TRP A 389 -10.33 -4.87 5.40
CA TRP A 389 -10.34 -6.17 6.07
C TRP A 389 -11.60 -6.39 6.89
N GLN A 390 -12.17 -5.32 7.46
CA GLN A 390 -13.40 -5.42 8.22
C GLN A 390 -14.60 -5.81 7.34
N ALA A 391 -14.53 -5.61 6.01
CA ALA A 391 -15.54 -6.10 5.07
C ALA A 391 -15.75 -7.62 5.14
N PHE A 392 -14.75 -8.41 5.55
CA PHE A 392 -14.85 -9.86 5.74
C PHE A 392 -15.51 -10.28 7.06
N ASN A 393 -15.91 -9.32 7.90
CA ASN A 393 -16.53 -9.62 9.19
C ASN A 393 -17.99 -10.10 9.00
N ASP A 394 -18.16 -11.40 8.84
CA ASP A 394 -19.45 -12.06 8.92
C ASP A 394 -19.73 -12.45 10.39
N ILE A 395 -20.62 -11.70 11.03
CA ILE A 395 -21.25 -12.12 12.30
C ILE A 395 -22.56 -12.81 11.91
N SER A 396 -22.54 -14.14 11.82
CA SER A 396 -23.75 -14.96 11.71
C SER A 396 -24.46 -15.12 13.04
#